data_AF-A0A087K8H5-F1
#
_entry.id   AF-A0A087K8H5-F1
#
_cell.length_a   1.000
_cell.length_b   1.000
_cell.length_c   1.000
_cell.angle_alpha   90.00
_cell.angle_beta   90.00
_cell.angle_gamma   90.00
#
_symmetry.space_group_name_H-M   'P 1'
#
loop_
_entity.id
_entity.type
_entity.pdbx_description
1 polymer ?
#
loop_
_entity_poly.entity_id
_entity_poly.type
_entity_poly.pdbx_seq_one_letter_code
_entity_poly.pdbx_strand_id
1 'polypeptide(L)' 'MPQHTPPRPICGHCDGFPTVTITTGTRTPDGQRQTISANCPACQGTGHTTPARAHTRIGA' A
#
# COMPACT_ATOMS: atom_id res chain seq x y z
N MET A 1 -4.77 17.77 26.77
CA MET A 1 -3.36 17.44 26.45
C MET A 1 -3.31 16.82 25.07
N PRO A 2 -2.40 17.23 24.16
CA PRO A 2 -2.27 16.56 22.87
C PRO A 2 -1.53 15.24 23.07
N GLN A 3 -2.22 14.11 22.84
CA GLN A 3 -1.60 12.80 22.72
C GLN A 3 -1.05 12.69 21.31
N HIS A 4 0.27 12.82 21.16
CA HIS A 4 0.92 12.56 19.88
C HIS A 4 1.12 11.05 19.75
N THR A 5 0.10 10.34 19.26
CA THR A 5 0.29 8.97 18.80
C THR A 5 1.21 9.03 17.57
N PRO A 6 2.37 8.35 17.58
CA PRO A 6 3.24 8.31 16.41
C PRO A 6 2.43 7.76 15.22
N PRO A 7 2.57 8.34 14.02
CA PRO A 7 1.93 7.78 12.85
C PRO A 7 2.40 6.34 12.69
N ARG A 8 1.44 5.42 12.59
CA ARG A 8 1.73 3.99 12.42
C ARG A 8 2.58 3.84 11.16
N PRO A 9 3.65 3.02 11.18
CA PRO A 9 4.50 2.83 10.02
C PRO A 9 3.77 1.91 9.03
N ILE A 10 2.65 2.35 8.48
CA ILE A 10 1.90 1.67 7.43
C ILE A 10 1.44 2.72 6.44
N CYS A 11 1.19 2.31 5.21
CA CYS A 11 0.55 3.16 4.23
C CYS A 11 -0.90 3.42 4.67
N GLY A 12 -1.20 4.67 5.05
CA GLY A 12 -2.56 5.09 5.43
C GLY A 12 -3.56 5.14 4.26
N HIS A 13 -3.14 4.88 3.03
CA HIS A 13 -4.05 4.78 1.89
C HIS A 13 -4.67 3.38 1.76
N CYS A 14 -3.98 2.35 2.23
CA CYS A 14 -4.47 0.97 2.19
C CYS A 14 -4.68 0.36 3.58
N ASP A 15 -4.46 1.14 4.65
CA ASP A 15 -4.65 0.72 6.04
C ASP A 15 -3.98 -0.61 6.43
N GLY A 16 -2.88 -0.94 5.76
CA GLY A 16 -2.16 -2.20 5.98
C GLY A 16 -2.56 -3.38 5.07
N PHE A 17 -3.40 -3.15 4.05
CA PHE A 17 -3.76 -4.14 3.02
C PHE A 17 -3.19 -3.76 1.63
N PRO A 18 -1.88 -3.92 1.41
CA PRO A 18 -1.21 -3.38 0.23
C PRO A 18 -1.46 -4.16 -1.07
N THR A 19 -1.82 -5.43 -0.99
CA THR A 19 -2.10 -6.30 -2.14
C THR A 19 -3.31 -7.17 -1.84
N VAL A 20 -4.23 -7.25 -2.81
CA VAL A 20 -5.39 -8.13 -2.75
C VAL A 20 -5.45 -9.04 -3.98
N THR A 21 -6.00 -10.23 -3.80
CA THR A 21 -6.24 -11.18 -4.88
C THR A 21 -7.69 -11.09 -5.32
N ILE A 22 -7.91 -10.82 -6.60
CA ILE A 22 -9.24 -10.74 -7.20
C ILE A 22 -9.45 -11.95 -8.07
N THR A 23 -10.51 -12.72 -7.81
CA THR A 23 -10.94 -13.77 -8.72
C THR A 23 -11.65 -13.14 -9.91
N THR A 24 -11.16 -13.42 -11.10
CA THR A 24 -11.79 -13.03 -12.35
C THR A 24 -12.95 -13.99 -12.69
N GLY A 25 -13.88 -13.54 -13.54
CA GLY A 25 -15.00 -14.38 -13.99
C GLY A 25 -14.59 -15.54 -14.92
N THR A 26 -13.33 -15.58 -15.34
CA THR A 26 -12.78 -16.56 -16.28
C THR A 26 -12.07 -17.70 -15.56
N ARG A 27 -11.88 -18.81 -16.29
CA ARG A 27 -11.07 -19.94 -15.86
C ARG A 27 -9.79 -20.03 -16.70
N THR A 28 -8.72 -20.53 -16.09
CA THR A 28 -7.51 -20.93 -16.81
C THR A 28 -7.81 -22.12 -17.71
N PRO A 29 -6.96 -22.42 -18.71
CA PRO A 29 -7.12 -23.61 -19.55
C PRO A 29 -7.19 -24.91 -18.74
N ASP A 30 -6.51 -24.97 -17.61
CA ASP A 30 -6.51 -26.12 -16.69
C ASP A 30 -7.75 -26.17 -15.77
N GLY A 31 -8.72 -25.27 -15.98
CA GLY A 31 -10.00 -25.23 -15.28
C GLY A 31 -10.00 -24.50 -13.93
N GLN A 32 -8.87 -23.94 -13.50
CA GLN A 32 -8.77 -23.15 -12.27
C GLN A 32 -9.43 -21.78 -12.44
N ARG A 33 -9.94 -21.17 -11.37
CA ARG A 33 -10.42 -19.78 -11.45
C ARG A 33 -9.22 -18.87 -11.66
N GLN A 34 -9.27 -18.04 -12.70
CA GLN A 34 -8.20 -17.08 -12.95
C GLN A 34 -8.25 -15.99 -11.89
N THR A 35 -7.09 -15.63 -11.34
CA THR A 35 -6.95 -14.56 -10.34
C THR A 35 -5.97 -13.51 -10.83
N ILE A 36 -6.15 -12.27 -10.37
CA ILE A 36 -5.22 -11.16 -10.57
C ILE A 36 -4.86 -10.54 -9.23
N SER A 37 -3.66 -9.98 -9.13
CA SER A 37 -3.26 -9.15 -7.98
C SER A 37 -3.55 -7.67 -8.28
N ALA A 38 -4.16 -6.99 -7.32
CA ALA A 38 -4.28 -5.53 -7.33
C ALA A 38 -3.48 -4.96 -6.17
N ASN A 39 -2.58 -4.03 -6.49
CA ASN A 39 -1.73 -3.36 -5.52
C ASN A 39 -2.24 -1.96 -5.22
N CYS A 40 -2.04 -1.50 -3.98
CA CYS A 40 -2.27 -0.11 -3.61
C CYS A 40 -1.37 0.81 -4.47
N PRO A 41 -1.92 1.80 -5.20
CA PRO A 41 -1.12 2.66 -6.06
C PRO A 41 -0.19 3.59 -5.27
N ALA A 42 -0.54 3.93 -4.03
CA ALA A 42 0.25 4.83 -3.18
C ALA A 42 1.55 4.19 -2.65
N CYS A 43 1.51 2.91 -2.29
CA CYS A 43 2.69 2.18 -1.79
C CYS A 43 3.19 1.09 -2.76
N GLN A 44 2.54 0.91 -3.90
CA GLN A 44 2.90 -0.10 -4.92
C GLN A 44 2.95 -1.54 -4.38
N GLY A 45 2.21 -1.85 -3.31
CA GLY A 45 2.18 -3.19 -2.71
C GLY A 45 3.17 -3.41 -1.56
N THR A 46 3.99 -2.42 -1.18
CA THR A 46 4.97 -2.59 -0.08
C THR A 46 4.36 -2.44 1.33
N GLY A 47 3.13 -1.90 1.42
CA GLY A 47 2.48 -1.61 2.70
C GLY A 47 3.03 -0.38 3.42
N HIS A 48 4.06 0.28 2.87
CA HIS A 48 4.73 1.41 3.50
C HIS A 48 5.13 2.43 2.42
N THR A 49 4.77 3.68 2.61
CA THR A 49 5.28 4.75 1.74
C THR A 49 6.65 5.19 2.25
N THR A 50 7.66 5.20 1.40
CA THR A 50 8.93 5.84 1.73
C THR A 50 8.64 7.31 2.01
N PRO A 51 8.98 7.85 3.19
CA PRO A 51 8.76 9.27 3.46
C PRO A 51 9.51 10.09 2.42
N ALA A 52 8.85 11.10 1.85
CA ALA A 52 9.51 12.05 0.96
C ALA A 52 10.73 12.62 1.70
N ARG A 53 11.88 12.70 1.02
CA ARG A 53 13.11 13.22 1.64
C ARG A 53 12.80 14.59 2.23
N ALA A 54 12.94 14.71 3.55
CA ALA A 54 12.72 15.98 4.22
C ALA A 54 13.73 17.00 3.67
N HIS A 55 13.23 18.05 3.02
CA HIS A 55 14.06 19.17 2.64
C HIS A 55 14.52 19.86 3.92
N THR A 56 15.83 19.82 4.18
CA THR A 56 16.40 20.58 5.30
C THR A 56 16.37 22.05 4.91
N ARG A 57 15.61 22.87 5.65
CA ARG A 57 15.71 24.32 5.51
C ARG A 57 17.07 24.75 6.06
N ILE A 58 17.94 25.21 5.17
CA ILE A 58 19.17 25.91 5.54
C ILE A 58 18.85 27.41 5.40
N GLY A 59 18.70 28.10 6.52
CA GLY A 59 18.45 29.54 6.58
C GLY A 59 18.95 30.10 7.90
N ALA A 60 19.88 31.05 7.80
CA ALA A 60 20.66 31.67 8.87
C ALA A 60 19.85 32.69 9.70
#